data_AF-A0AAD6TCN8-F1
#
_entry.id   AF-A0AAD6TCN8-F1
#
_cell.length_a   1.000
_cell.length_b   1.000
_cell.length_c   1.000
_cell.angle_alpha   90.00
_cell.angle_beta   90.00
_cell.angle_gamma   90.00
#
_symmetry.space_group_name_H-M   'P 1'
#
loop_
_entity.id
_entity.type
_entity.pdbx_description
1 polymer ?
#
loop_
_entity_poly.entity_id
_entity_poly.type
_entity_poly.pdbx_seq_one_letter_code
_entity_poly.pdbx_strand_id
1 'polypeptide(L)'
;MSVCPPYAPFFGFAGVASACVLELPQQVSHEHVYFLAVGAAFGTAKAGIGIAGLGTFKPELIMKSLIPVVMSGIIAVYGLVVSVLISGSLTPNNYSLFAGFVHLGAGLACGITGMAAGYAIGLVGDSCVRAYVHEQKVFVGMVLILIFAEVLGLYGLIVALIMNTKATSGDYC
;
A
#
# COMPACT_ATOMS: atom_id res chain seq x y z
N MET A 1 -29.29 22.29 11.00
CA MET A 1 -28.07 23.10 10.75
C MET A 1 -26.95 22.48 11.57
N SER A 2 -25.90 21.84 11.07
CA SER A 2 -25.36 21.72 9.72
C SER A 2 -24.63 20.37 9.66
N VAL A 3 -25.27 19.33 9.12
CA VAL A 3 -24.62 18.01 8.92
C VAL A 3 -23.46 18.14 7.90
N CYS A 4 -23.47 19.23 7.13
CA CYS A 4 -22.52 19.56 6.07
C CYS A 4 -21.85 20.90 6.38
N PRO A 5 -20.92 20.94 7.36
CA PRO A 5 -20.11 22.11 7.61
C PRO A 5 -19.04 22.30 6.52
N PRO A 6 -18.57 23.54 6.28
CA PRO A 6 -17.57 23.83 5.24
C PRO A 6 -16.21 23.17 5.47
N TYR A 7 -15.94 22.66 6.68
CA TYR A 7 -14.72 21.90 6.99
C TYR A 7 -14.85 20.38 6.75
N ALA A 8 -16.01 19.86 6.37
CA ALA A 8 -16.20 18.44 6.07
C ALA A 8 -15.24 17.88 4.98
N PRO A 9 -14.97 18.58 3.85
CA PRO A 9 -14.06 18.07 2.81
C PRO A 9 -12.60 17.92 3.28
N PHE A 10 -12.18 18.60 4.36
CA PHE A 10 -10.84 18.42 4.94
C PHE A 10 -10.57 16.96 5.29
N PHE A 11 -11.55 16.26 5.87
CA PHE A 11 -11.41 14.85 6.23
C PHE A 11 -11.41 13.92 5.01
N GLY A 12 -12.13 14.27 3.95
CA GLY A 12 -12.10 13.55 2.68
C GLY A 12 -10.74 13.66 1.99
N PHE A 13 -10.17 14.87 1.90
CA PHE A 13 -8.80 15.06 1.38
C PHE A 13 -7.74 14.43 2.27
N ALA A 14 -7.92 14.44 3.60
CA ALA A 14 -7.06 13.70 4.51
C ALA A 14 -7.15 12.18 4.29
N GLY A 15 -8.32 11.66 3.93
CA GLY A 15 -8.52 10.27 3.48
C GLY A 15 -7.75 9.96 2.20
N VAL A 16 -7.91 10.79 1.15
CA VAL A 16 -7.14 10.68 -0.10
C VAL A 16 -5.64 10.72 0.18
N ALA A 17 -5.19 11.66 1.02
CA ALA A 17 -3.81 11.74 1.44
C ALA A 17 -3.39 10.44 2.15
N SER A 18 -4.09 10.00 3.19
CA SER A 18 -3.71 8.78 3.93
C SER A 18 -3.67 7.49 3.07
N ALA A 19 -4.48 7.44 2.00
CA ALA A 19 -4.47 6.35 1.02
C ALA A 19 -3.32 6.47 0.00
N CYS A 20 -2.93 7.69 -0.40
CA CYS A 20 -1.99 7.94 -1.51
C CYS A 20 -0.59 8.39 -1.08
N VAL A 21 -0.43 8.96 0.10
CA VAL A 21 0.78 9.65 0.59
C VAL A 21 1.99 8.68 0.51
N LEU A 22 2.97 8.86 -0.39
CA LEU A 22 3.15 9.88 -1.42
C LEU A 22 4.17 9.35 -2.46
N GLU A 23 3.83 9.34 -3.76
CA GLU A 23 4.79 9.21 -4.86
C GLU A 23 5.60 10.51 -4.95
N LEU A 24 6.81 10.54 -4.41
CA LEU A 24 7.85 11.48 -4.82
C LEU A 24 9.16 10.73 -5.07
N PRO A 25 9.88 11.08 -6.15
CA PRO A 25 11.18 10.50 -6.45
C PRO A 25 12.18 10.91 -5.36
N GLN A 26 12.83 9.92 -4.78
CA GLN A 26 14.13 9.95 -4.11
C GLN A 26 14.39 10.95 -2.94
N GLN A 27 14.99 10.35 -1.90
CA GLN A 27 15.88 10.88 -0.87
C GLN A 27 15.31 11.38 0.48
N VAL A 28 15.60 10.52 1.46
CA VAL A 28 16.30 10.81 2.73
C VAL A 28 15.48 11.48 3.84
N SER A 29 15.34 10.70 4.91
CA SER A 29 15.18 11.09 6.32
C SER A 29 14.15 12.17 6.61
N HIS A 30 13.04 11.79 7.22
CA HIS A 30 12.80 11.98 8.64
C HIS A 30 11.39 11.46 8.98
N GLU A 31 11.31 10.87 10.16
CA GLU A 31 10.17 10.19 10.76
C GLU A 31 8.93 11.10 10.81
N HIS A 32 7.84 10.77 10.10
CA HIS A 32 6.45 11.13 10.45
C HIS A 32 5.44 10.46 9.49
N VAL A 33 4.66 9.48 9.94
CA VAL A 33 3.34 9.05 9.37
C VAL A 33 3.15 9.18 7.82
N TYR A 34 3.84 8.36 7.02
CA TYR A 34 3.62 8.14 5.58
C TYR A 34 3.45 6.64 5.34
N PHE A 35 2.23 6.12 5.07
CA PHE A 35 1.97 4.69 5.33
C PHE A 35 2.13 3.69 4.16
N LEU A 36 1.54 3.93 2.98
CA LEU A 36 1.51 2.92 1.90
C LEU A 36 2.75 2.91 0.99
N ALA A 37 3.18 4.08 0.51
CA ALA A 37 4.34 4.22 -0.38
C ALA A 37 5.65 3.79 0.30
N VAL A 38 5.74 3.99 1.62
CA VAL A 38 6.90 3.55 2.43
C VAL A 38 6.95 2.03 2.51
N GLY A 39 5.82 1.34 2.60
CA GLY A 39 5.76 -0.13 2.55
C GLY A 39 6.31 -0.68 1.24
N ALA A 40 5.86 -0.12 0.11
CA ALA A 40 6.30 -0.54 -1.22
C ALA A 40 7.77 -0.16 -1.51
N ALA A 41 8.22 1.00 -1.05
CA ALA A 41 9.61 1.44 -1.15
C ALA A 41 10.54 0.59 -0.29
N PHE A 42 10.16 0.28 0.95
CA PHE A 42 10.95 -0.58 1.85
C PHE A 42 11.03 -2.02 1.33
N GLY A 43 9.91 -2.57 0.87
CA GLY A 43 9.85 -3.88 0.24
C GLY A 43 10.78 -4.00 -0.96
N THR A 44 10.71 -3.00 -1.85
CA THR A 44 11.58 -2.90 -3.03
C THR A 44 13.05 -2.72 -2.67
N ALA A 45 13.37 -1.85 -1.70
CA ALA A 45 14.74 -1.58 -1.29
C ALA A 45 15.40 -2.81 -0.68
N LYS A 46 14.73 -3.50 0.26
CA LYS A 46 15.25 -4.71 0.90
C LYS A 46 15.40 -5.87 -0.09
N ALA A 47 14.39 -6.10 -0.93
CA ALA A 47 14.48 -7.11 -1.98
C ALA A 47 15.59 -6.78 -2.99
N GLY A 48 15.73 -5.50 -3.38
CA GLY A 48 16.76 -5.04 -4.30
C GLY A 48 18.19 -5.24 -3.79
N ILE A 49 18.43 -5.01 -2.50
CA ILE A 49 19.73 -5.30 -1.86
C ILE A 49 20.06 -6.80 -1.94
N GLY A 50 19.07 -7.67 -1.68
CA GLY A 50 19.23 -9.12 -1.81
C GLY A 50 19.54 -9.56 -3.25
N ILE A 51 18.83 -8.99 -4.23
CA ILE A 51 19.02 -9.29 -5.66
C ILE A 51 20.37 -8.81 -6.16
N ALA A 52 20.80 -7.60 -5.78
CA ALA A 52 22.11 -7.06 -6.14
C ALA A 52 23.25 -7.94 -5.59
N GLY A 53 23.10 -8.42 -4.35
CA GLY A 53 24.04 -9.36 -3.74
C GLY A 53 24.05 -10.73 -4.43
N LEU A 54 22.91 -11.22 -4.91
CA LEU A 54 22.82 -12.47 -5.68
C LEU A 54 23.42 -12.31 -7.10
N GLY A 55 23.25 -11.14 -7.72
CA GLY A 55 23.69 -10.86 -9.08
C GLY A 55 25.20 -10.91 -9.28
N THR A 56 25.99 -10.66 -8.24
CA THR A 56 27.45 -10.78 -8.30
C THR A 56 27.95 -12.23 -8.34
N PHE A 57 27.14 -13.19 -7.87
CA PHE A 57 27.52 -14.61 -7.85
C PHE A 57 26.87 -15.41 -8.97
N LYS A 58 25.56 -15.24 -9.20
CA LYS A 58 24.79 -16.01 -10.18
C LYS A 58 23.82 -15.09 -10.96
N PRO A 59 24.32 -14.38 -12.00
CA PRO A 59 23.51 -13.40 -12.74
C PRO A 59 22.32 -14.03 -13.49
N GLU A 60 22.40 -15.32 -13.83
CA GLU A 60 21.32 -16.08 -14.48
C GLU A 60 20.03 -16.14 -13.65
N LEU A 61 20.13 -15.93 -12.33
CA LEU A 61 19.01 -16.05 -11.40
C LEU A 61 18.29 -14.72 -11.11
N ILE A 62 18.83 -13.60 -11.61
CA ILE A 62 18.29 -12.26 -11.36
C ILE A 62 16.84 -12.16 -11.83
N MET A 63 16.54 -12.60 -13.05
CA MET A 63 15.19 -12.47 -13.61
C MET A 63 14.12 -13.22 -12.81
N LYS A 64 14.46 -14.39 -12.25
CA LYS A 64 13.53 -15.16 -11.41
C LYS A 64 13.35 -14.51 -10.03
N SER A 65 14.38 -13.82 -9.53
CA SER A 65 14.36 -13.17 -8.22
C SER A 65 13.64 -11.81 -8.19
N LEU A 66 13.11 -11.31 -9.32
CA LEU A 66 12.37 -10.04 -9.37
C LEU A 66 10.94 -10.11 -8.82
N ILE A 67 10.41 -11.31 -8.57
CA ILE A 67 9.04 -11.50 -8.08
C ILE A 67 8.71 -10.69 -6.82
N PRO A 68 9.54 -10.66 -5.76
CA PRO A 68 9.23 -9.87 -4.56
C PRO A 68 9.16 -8.36 -4.83
N VAL A 69 9.94 -7.86 -5.80
CA VAL A 69 9.92 -6.44 -6.19
C VAL A 69 8.60 -6.11 -6.86
N VAL A 70 8.14 -6.97 -7.78
CA VAL A 70 6.84 -6.79 -8.46
C VAL A 70 5.69 -6.86 -7.44
N MET A 71 5.73 -7.80 -6.50
CA MET A 71 4.71 -7.92 -5.45
C MET A 71 4.66 -6.68 -4.54
N SER A 72 5.81 -6.11 -4.20
CA SER A 72 5.89 -4.83 -3.47
C SER A 72 5.26 -3.68 -4.25
N GLY A 73 5.40 -3.67 -5.59
CA GLY A 73 4.78 -2.68 -6.47
C GLY A 73 3.25 -2.75 -6.51
N ILE A 74 2.67 -3.95 -6.45
CA ILE A 74 1.20 -4.13 -6.47
C ILE A 74 0.53 -3.46 -5.26
N ILE A 75 1.18 -3.47 -4.09
CA ILE A 75 0.67 -2.81 -2.87
C ILE A 75 0.49 -1.30 -3.08
N ALA A 76 1.39 -0.65 -3.82
CA ALA A 76 1.27 0.77 -4.13
C ALA A 76 0.02 1.07 -4.99
N VAL A 77 -0.30 0.17 -5.93
CA VAL A 77 -1.48 0.30 -6.79
C VAL A 77 -2.78 0.23 -5.96
N TYR A 78 -2.82 -0.53 -4.88
CA TYR A 78 -3.99 -0.57 -3.99
C TYR A 78 -4.28 0.81 -3.36
N GLY A 79 -3.24 1.50 -2.89
CA GLY A 79 -3.35 2.86 -2.36
C GLY A 79 -3.81 3.86 -3.42
N LEU A 80 -3.26 3.77 -4.63
CA LEU A 80 -3.64 4.61 -5.76
C LEU A 80 -5.13 4.44 -6.09
N VAL A 81 -5.62 3.20 -6.19
CA VAL A 81 -7.02 2.91 -6.53
C VAL A 81 -7.98 3.50 -5.50
N VAL A 82 -7.72 3.33 -4.20
CA VAL A 82 -8.57 3.91 -3.14
C VAL A 82 -8.56 5.44 -3.21
N SER A 83 -7.41 6.04 -3.44
CA SER A 83 -7.26 7.50 -3.52
C SER A 83 -8.04 8.11 -4.68
N VAL A 84 -7.98 7.48 -5.86
CA VAL A 84 -8.74 7.93 -7.05
C VAL A 84 -10.25 7.78 -6.82
N LEU A 85 -10.70 6.70 -6.17
CA LEU A 85 -12.12 6.49 -5.87
C LEU A 85 -12.67 7.53 -4.89
N ILE A 86 -11.92 7.86 -3.84
CA ILE A 86 -12.32 8.90 -2.88
C ILE A 86 -12.31 10.28 -3.57
N SER A 87 -11.28 10.58 -4.38
CA SER A 87 -11.18 11.84 -5.13
C SER A 87 -12.34 12.04 -6.11
N GLY A 88 -12.82 10.97 -6.75
CA GLY A 88 -13.96 11.03 -7.65
C GLY A 88 -15.31 11.22 -6.94
N SER A 89 -15.37 10.94 -5.65
CA SER A 89 -16.59 11.03 -4.82
C SER A 89 -16.72 12.37 -4.08
N LEU A 90 -15.70 13.22 -4.12
CA LEU A 90 -15.67 14.52 -3.43
C LEU A 90 -16.43 15.59 -4.22
N THR A 91 -17.48 16.15 -3.63
CA THR A 91 -18.20 17.32 -4.17
C THR A 91 -18.14 18.52 -3.22
N PRO A 92 -17.95 19.75 -3.71
CA PRO A 92 -17.73 20.93 -2.86
C PRO A 92 -19.00 21.46 -2.16
N ASN A 93 -20.18 21.15 -2.69
CA ASN A 93 -21.43 21.79 -2.26
C ASN A 93 -22.30 20.92 -1.33
N ASN A 94 -22.13 19.59 -1.31
CA ASN A 94 -22.97 18.67 -0.53
C ASN A 94 -22.13 17.51 0.02
N TYR A 95 -21.32 17.78 1.04
CA TYR A 95 -20.50 16.76 1.68
C TYR A 95 -20.81 16.67 3.17
N SER A 96 -21.33 15.52 3.59
CA SER A 96 -21.66 15.24 4.98
C SER A 96 -20.40 14.96 5.81
N LEU A 97 -20.39 15.41 7.06
CA LEU A 97 -19.29 15.10 8.00
C LEU A 97 -19.11 13.59 8.19
N PHE A 98 -20.19 12.81 8.09
CA PHE A 98 -20.15 11.35 8.16
C PHE A 98 -19.34 10.75 7.01
N ALA A 99 -19.59 11.20 5.77
CA ALA A 99 -18.83 10.77 4.61
C ALA A 99 -17.34 11.09 4.81
N GLY A 100 -17.00 12.29 5.27
CA GLY A 100 -15.63 12.70 5.57
C GLY A 100 -14.88 11.74 6.50
N PHE A 101 -15.49 11.34 7.62
CA PHE A 101 -14.87 10.39 8.55
C PHE A 101 -14.76 8.97 7.98
N VAL A 102 -15.76 8.53 7.19
CA VAL A 102 -15.70 7.21 6.53
C VAL A 102 -14.59 7.17 5.48
N HIS A 103 -14.41 8.23 4.69
CA HIS A 103 -13.32 8.32 3.71
C HIS A 103 -11.94 8.40 4.38
N LEU A 104 -11.81 9.10 5.51
CA LEU A 104 -10.60 9.06 6.33
C LEU A 104 -10.30 7.64 6.84
N GLY A 105 -11.31 6.95 7.38
CA GLY A 105 -11.19 5.58 7.86
C GLY A 105 -10.82 4.60 6.75
N ALA A 106 -11.41 4.75 5.57
CA ALA A 106 -11.10 3.94 4.39
C ALA A 106 -9.63 4.10 3.96
N GLY A 107 -9.13 5.34 3.91
CA GLY A 107 -7.74 5.62 3.56
C GLY A 107 -6.74 5.08 4.58
N LEU A 108 -7.01 5.28 5.88
CA LEU A 108 -6.14 4.76 6.96
C LEU A 108 -6.14 3.23 7.02
N ALA A 109 -7.29 2.57 6.82
CA ALA A 109 -7.37 1.12 6.82
C ALA A 109 -6.48 0.51 5.73
N CYS A 110 -6.60 0.99 4.49
CA CYS A 110 -5.76 0.51 3.39
C CYS A 110 -4.28 0.91 3.58
N GLY A 111 -4.03 2.11 4.10
CA GLY A 111 -2.71 2.67 4.44
C GLY A 111 -1.89 1.77 5.35
N ILE A 112 -2.43 1.49 6.54
CA ILE A 112 -1.70 0.81 7.60
C ILE A 112 -1.50 -0.66 7.26
N THR A 113 -2.48 -1.32 6.65
CA THR A 113 -2.34 -2.71 6.21
C THR A 113 -1.33 -2.86 5.07
N GLY A 114 -1.31 -1.91 4.14
CA GLY A 114 -0.35 -1.89 3.04
C GLY A 114 1.09 -1.71 3.52
N MET A 115 1.32 -0.88 4.54
CA MET A 115 2.63 -0.77 5.18
C MET A 115 3.09 -2.12 5.77
N ALA A 116 2.22 -2.76 6.55
CA ALA A 116 2.53 -4.01 7.23
C ALA A 116 2.85 -5.13 6.22
N ALA A 117 2.07 -5.20 5.14
CA ALA A 117 2.30 -6.13 4.04
C ALA A 117 3.64 -5.87 3.34
N GLY A 118 3.94 -4.61 2.99
CA GLY A 118 5.21 -4.23 2.35
C GLY A 118 6.44 -4.51 3.22
N TYR A 119 6.33 -4.28 4.53
CA TYR A 119 7.39 -4.61 5.49
C TYR A 119 7.66 -6.13 5.56
N ALA A 120 6.60 -6.94 5.63
CA ALA A 120 6.71 -8.39 5.62
C ALA A 120 7.36 -8.91 4.32
N ILE A 121 6.91 -8.41 3.16
CA ILE A 121 7.46 -8.75 1.85
C ILE A 121 8.94 -8.39 1.75
N GLY A 122 9.36 -7.23 2.25
CA GLY A 122 10.76 -6.80 2.20
C GLY A 122 11.70 -7.72 2.98
N LEU A 123 11.33 -8.10 4.21
CA LEU A 123 12.13 -8.98 5.06
C LEU A 123 12.21 -10.41 4.53
N VAL A 124 11.06 -10.95 4.12
CA VAL A 124 10.98 -12.29 3.52
C VAL A 124 11.74 -12.31 2.19
N GLY A 125 11.56 -11.27 1.37
CA GLY A 125 12.24 -11.12 0.07
C GLY A 125 13.76 -11.17 0.19
N ASP A 126 14.37 -10.32 1.04
CA ASP A 126 15.83 -10.30 1.21
C ASP A 126 16.38 -11.64 1.72
N SER A 127 15.71 -12.24 2.72
CA SER A 127 16.13 -13.53 3.31
C SER A 127 16.01 -14.69 2.31
N CYS A 128 14.90 -14.75 1.57
CA CYS A 128 14.65 -15.81 0.60
C CYS A 128 15.54 -15.68 -0.65
N VAL A 129 15.83 -14.46 -1.13
CA VAL A 129 16.74 -14.27 -2.28
C VAL A 129 18.15 -14.74 -1.91
N ARG A 130 18.61 -14.48 -0.68
CA ARG A 130 19.91 -14.97 -0.18
C ARG A 130 19.94 -16.51 -0.08
N ALA A 131 18.88 -17.12 0.45
CA ALA A 131 18.77 -18.58 0.52
C ALA A 131 18.72 -19.23 -0.87
N TYR A 132 18.13 -18.56 -1.86
CA TYR A 132 18.00 -19.04 -3.24
C TYR A 132 19.35 -19.19 -3.97
N VAL A 133 20.40 -18.51 -3.50
CA VAL A 133 21.78 -18.70 -4.02
C VAL A 133 22.27 -20.14 -3.76
N HIS A 134 21.90 -20.71 -2.62
CA HIS A 134 22.35 -22.02 -2.16
C HIS A 134 21.54 -23.17 -2.76
N GLU A 135 20.22 -23.07 -2.78
CA GLU A 135 19.34 -24.13 -3.30
C GLU A 135 18.21 -23.50 -4.13
N GLN A 136 17.96 -24.00 -5.35
CA GLN A 136 16.91 -23.44 -6.21
C GLN A 136 15.50 -23.95 -5.89
N LYS A 137 15.38 -25.06 -5.15
CA LYS A 137 14.08 -25.66 -4.79
C LYS A 137 13.28 -24.81 -3.81
N VAL A 138 13.90 -23.88 -3.07
CA VAL A 138 13.20 -22.94 -2.16
C VAL A 138 12.39 -21.87 -2.89
N PHE A 139 12.48 -21.77 -4.22
CA PHE A 139 11.71 -20.80 -5.01
C PHE A 139 10.20 -20.90 -4.80
N VAL A 140 9.63 -22.11 -4.81
CA VAL A 140 8.18 -22.30 -4.61
C VAL A 140 7.76 -21.87 -3.20
N GLY A 141 8.57 -22.18 -2.19
CA GLY A 141 8.33 -21.78 -0.81
C GLY A 141 8.38 -20.26 -0.63
N MET A 142 9.33 -19.60 -1.29
CA MET A 142 9.43 -18.14 -1.32
C MET A 142 8.15 -17.50 -1.87
N VAL A 143 7.66 -17.97 -3.02
CA VAL A 143 6.42 -17.43 -3.63
C VAL A 143 5.22 -17.64 -2.71
N LEU A 144 5.10 -18.83 -2.10
CA LEU A 144 3.99 -19.15 -1.20
C LEU A 144 3.94 -18.21 0.02
N ILE A 145 5.08 -17.93 0.65
CA ILE A 145 5.13 -17.01 1.80
C ILE A 145 4.80 -15.58 1.36
N LEU A 146 5.27 -15.15 0.19
CA LEU A 146 5.00 -13.82 -0.35
C LEU A 146 3.52 -13.59 -0.68
N ILE A 147 2.81 -14.62 -1.14
CA ILE A 147 1.34 -14.54 -1.37
C ILE A 147 0.61 -14.31 -0.05
N PHE A 148 0.94 -15.05 1.02
CA PHE A 148 0.30 -14.83 2.32
C PHE A 148 0.58 -13.43 2.89
N ALA A 149 1.77 -12.88 2.66
CA ALA A 149 2.10 -11.51 3.05
C ALA A 149 1.31 -10.47 2.24
N GLU A 150 1.08 -10.71 0.95
CA GLU A 150 0.38 -9.79 0.05
C GLU A 150 -1.13 -9.72 0.33
N VAL A 151 -1.74 -10.85 0.71
CA VAL A 151 -3.17 -10.91 1.06
C VAL A 151 -3.53 -9.98 2.23
N LEU A 152 -2.58 -9.65 3.12
CA LEU A 152 -2.79 -8.65 4.18
C LEU A 152 -3.11 -7.26 3.61
N GLY A 153 -2.47 -6.88 2.50
CA GLY A 153 -2.76 -5.63 1.78
C GLY A 153 -4.12 -5.66 1.10
N LEU A 154 -4.48 -6.81 0.49
CA LEU A 154 -5.78 -7.01 -0.15
C LEU A 154 -6.95 -6.88 0.85
N TYR A 155 -6.79 -7.35 2.08
CA TYR A 155 -7.83 -7.18 3.10
C TYR A 155 -8.12 -5.70 3.40
N GLY A 156 -7.08 -4.86 3.48
CA GLY A 156 -7.24 -3.42 3.65
C GLY A 156 -7.97 -2.75 2.50
N LEU A 157 -7.66 -3.16 1.26
CA LEU A 157 -8.34 -2.66 0.06
C LEU A 157 -9.84 -3.00 0.07
N ILE A 158 -10.20 -4.25 0.36
CA ILE A 158 -11.60 -4.69 0.38
C ILE A 158 -12.40 -3.90 1.43
N VAL A 159 -11.82 -3.71 2.61
CA VAL A 159 -12.44 -2.94 3.70
C VAL A 159 -12.62 -1.47 3.30
N ALA A 160 -11.63 -0.86 2.64
CA ALA A 160 -11.73 0.51 2.14
C ALA A 160 -12.83 0.67 1.07
N LEU A 161 -12.98 -0.30 0.16
CA LEU A 161 -14.02 -0.29 -0.87
C LEU A 161 -15.43 -0.37 -0.27
N ILE A 162 -15.64 -1.27 0.70
CA ILE A 162 -16.94 -1.40 1.38
C ILE A 162 -17.30 -0.11 2.13
N MET A 163 -16.32 0.51 2.78
CA MET A 163 -16.51 1.81 3.45
C MET A 163 -16.89 2.90 2.43
N ASN A 164 -16.20 2.96 1.28
CA ASN A 164 -16.47 3.95 0.25
C ASN A 164 -17.91 3.84 -0.31
N THR A 165 -18.41 2.63 -0.56
CA THR A 165 -19.79 2.42 -1.03
C THR A 165 -20.83 2.92 -0.02
N LYS A 166 -20.57 2.77 1.28
CA LYS A 166 -21.46 3.25 2.34
C LYS A 166 -21.41 4.76 2.53
N ALA A 167 -20.26 5.39 2.27
CA ALA A 167 -20.11 6.85 2.36
C ALA A 167 -21.06 7.57 1.39
N THR A 168 -21.12 7.15 0.13
CA THR A 168 -22.03 7.70 -0.90
C THR A 168 -23.51 7.50 -0.58
N SER A 169 -23.85 6.47 0.20
CA SER A 169 -25.23 6.19 0.60
C SER A 169 -25.69 7.00 1.82
N GLY A 170 -24.73 7.64 2.52
CA GLY A 170 -24.93 8.37 3.77
C GLY A 170 -24.90 9.89 3.64
N ASP A 171 -24.94 10.42 2.41
CA ASP A 171 -24.96 11.85 2.14
C ASP A 171 -26.34 12.45 2.44
N TYR A 172 -26.63 12.63 3.73
CA TYR A 172 -27.77 13.44 4.19
C TYR A 172 -27.31 14.89 4.36
N CYS A 173 -27.15 15.56 3.21
CA CYS A 173 -27.29 17.01 3.07
C CYS A 173 -28.63 17.24 2.34
#